data_AF-A0A3D1N700-F1
#
_entry.id   AF-A0A3D1N700-F1
#
_cell.length_a   1.000
_cell.length_b   1.000
_cell.length_c   1.000
_cell.angle_alpha   90.00
_cell.angle_beta   90.00
_cell.angle_gamma   90.00
#
_symmetry.space_group_name_H-M   'P 1'
#
loop_
_entity.id
_entity.type
_entity.pdbx_description
1 polymer ?
#
loop_
_entity_poly.entity_id
_entity_poly.type
_entity_poly.pdbx_seq_one_letter_code
_entity_poly.pdbx_strand_id
1 'polypeptide(L)'
;MNKWQEEVGFAITVCDLAGKILFMNKKSGVTFKKNGGEKLVGANVLACHPGPAARKLKAMLKAPFTNVYTVEKNGVKKLIYQTPWFKGGRPQGLVELSLELPEKPPHFMRK
;
A
#
# COMPACT_ATOMS: atom_id res chain seq x y z
N MET A 1 19.65 -4.42 13.88
CA MET A 1 18.95 -4.72 12.62
C MET A 1 18.38 -3.41 12.09
N ASN A 2 18.75 -2.99 10.87
CA ASN A 2 18.38 -1.67 10.35
C ASN A 2 16.89 -1.62 9.99
N LYS A 3 16.17 -0.60 10.46
CA LYS A 3 14.73 -0.38 10.21
C LYS A 3 14.53 0.36 8.88
N TRP A 4 15.09 -0.18 7.80
CA TRP A 4 15.07 0.47 6.49
C TRP A 4 13.64 0.83 6.02
N GLN A 5 12.63 0.04 6.41
CA GLN A 5 11.23 0.29 6.06
C GLN A 5 10.74 1.65 6.55
N GLU A 6 11.31 2.18 7.63
CA GLU A 6 10.93 3.47 8.22
C GLU A 6 11.59 4.67 7.53
N GLU A 7 12.67 4.45 6.79
CA GLU A 7 13.52 5.51 6.25
C GLU A 7 13.43 5.63 4.71
N VAL A 8 12.82 4.65 4.05
CA VAL A 8 12.58 4.72 2.60
C VAL A 8 11.64 5.85 2.21
N GLY A 9 11.87 6.43 1.04
CA GLY A 9 11.09 7.55 0.50
C GLY A 9 9.66 7.23 0.05
N PHE A 10 9.20 5.98 0.18
CA PHE A 10 7.87 5.54 -0.22
C PHE A 10 7.05 5.03 0.96
N ALA A 11 5.72 5.12 0.84
CA ALA A 11 4.81 4.64 1.86
C ALA A 11 4.65 3.11 1.75
N ILE A 12 4.66 2.44 2.90
CA ILE A 12 4.41 1.01 3.05
C ILE A 12 3.23 0.84 4.01
N THR A 13 2.23 0.07 3.59
CA THR A 13 1.12 -0.37 4.44
C THR A 13 0.94 -1.88 4.29
N VAL A 14 0.82 -2.60 5.40
CA VAL A 14 0.60 -4.05 5.40
C VAL A 14 -0.69 -4.34 6.15
N CYS A 15 -1.54 -5.20 5.61
CA CYS A 15 -2.70 -5.73 6.29
C CYS A 15 -2.73 -7.26 6.27
N ASP A 16 -3.54 -7.84 7.16
CA ASP A 16 -3.88 -9.27 7.13
C ASP A 16 -5.04 -9.57 6.15
N LEU A 17 -5.42 -10.84 6.04
CA LEU A 17 -6.55 -11.30 5.20
C LEU A 17 -7.92 -10.75 5.63
N ALA A 18 -8.08 -10.34 6.89
CA ALA A 18 -9.29 -9.66 7.36
C ALA A 18 -9.27 -8.16 7.06
N GLY A 19 -8.16 -7.64 6.52
CA GLY A 19 -7.96 -6.22 6.26
C GLY A 19 -7.49 -5.42 7.47
N LYS A 20 -7.12 -6.06 8.59
CA LYS A 20 -6.54 -5.36 9.73
C LYS A 20 -5.14 -4.87 9.37
N ILE A 21 -4.89 -3.58 9.55
CA ILE A 21 -3.58 -2.97 9.29
C ILE A 21 -2.60 -3.49 10.36
N LEU A 22 -1.55 -4.16 9.92
CA LEU A 22 -0.50 -4.73 10.76
C LEU A 22 0.70 -3.78 10.90
N PHE A 23 0.98 -3.01 9.85
CA PHE A 23 2.14 -2.12 9.80
C PHE A 23 1.90 -0.95 8.86
N MET A 24 2.41 0.21 9.26
CA MET A 24 2.56 1.40 8.42
C MET A 24 3.93 2.00 8.74
N ASN A 25 4.71 2.34 7.72
CA ASN A 25 5.94 3.08 7.96
C ASN A 25 5.68 4.58 8.16
N LYS A 26 6.69 5.33 8.62
CA LYS A 26 6.63 6.80 8.81
C LYS A 26 6.02 7.53 7.61
N LYS A 27 6.45 7.26 6.38
CA LYS A 27 5.93 7.94 5.16
C LYS A 27 4.44 7.63 4.95
N SER A 28 3.98 6.41 5.21
CA SER A 28 2.56 6.05 5.19
C SER A 28 1.79 6.78 6.29
N GLY A 29 2.30 6.80 7.52
CA GLY A 29 1.73 7.55 8.64
C GLY A 29 1.54 9.04 8.34
N VAL A 30 2.54 9.68 7.72
CA VAL A 30 2.46 11.08 7.27
C VAL A 30 1.41 11.24 6.15
N THR A 31 1.40 10.34 5.17
CA THR A 31 0.44 10.37 4.04
C THR A 31 -1.00 10.33 4.53
N PHE A 32 -1.28 9.54 5.58
CA PHE A 32 -2.60 9.39 6.18
C PHE A 32 -2.80 10.20 7.46
N LYS A 33 -1.97 11.22 7.74
CA LYS A 33 -2.04 12.02 8.98
C LYS A 33 -3.45 12.61 9.24
N LYS A 34 -4.13 13.05 8.18
CA LYS A 34 -5.51 13.58 8.25
C LYS A 34 -6.57 12.50 8.57
N ASN A 35 -6.23 11.23 8.40
CA ASN A 35 -7.11 10.09 8.62
C ASN A 35 -6.74 9.31 9.90
N GLY A 36 -5.82 9.81 10.73
CA GLY A 36 -5.36 9.15 11.97
C GLY A 36 -3.88 8.75 11.96
N GLY A 37 -3.23 8.76 10.78
CA GLY A 37 -1.81 8.46 10.63
C GLY A 37 -1.44 7.07 11.17
N GLU A 38 -0.38 6.99 11.96
CA GLU A 38 0.11 5.73 12.57
C GLU A 38 -0.93 5.06 13.47
N LYS A 39 -1.92 5.81 14.00
CA LYS A 39 -3.02 5.26 14.82
C LYS A 39 -3.96 4.35 14.02
N LEU A 40 -3.82 4.32 12.69
CA LEU A 40 -4.55 3.39 11.83
C LEU A 40 -4.03 1.95 11.95
N VAL A 41 -2.85 1.71 12.51
CA VAL A 41 -2.41 0.34 12.83
C VAL A 41 -3.40 -0.30 13.80
N GLY A 42 -3.91 -1.47 13.43
CA GLY A 42 -4.98 -2.18 14.14
C GLY A 42 -6.40 -1.87 13.63
N ALA A 43 -6.59 -0.79 12.88
CA ALA A 43 -7.86 -0.51 12.20
C ALA A 43 -8.03 -1.38 10.95
N ASN A 44 -9.24 -1.39 10.37
CA ASN A 44 -9.52 -2.13 9.15
C ASN A 44 -9.41 -1.23 7.91
N VAL A 45 -8.55 -1.63 6.96
CA VAL A 45 -8.31 -0.90 5.71
C VAL A 45 -9.59 -0.72 4.87
N LEU A 46 -10.57 -1.62 5.00
CA LEU A 46 -11.84 -1.54 4.27
C LEU A 46 -12.71 -0.37 4.74
N ALA A 47 -12.56 0.10 5.98
CA ALA A 47 -13.25 1.28 6.48
C ALA A 47 -12.70 2.58 5.86
N CYS A 48 -11.47 2.55 5.35
CA CYS A 48 -10.81 3.70 4.73
C CYS A 48 -11.16 3.87 3.23
N HIS A 49 -11.88 2.92 2.63
CA HIS A 49 -12.16 2.90 1.20
C HIS A 49 -13.67 2.93 0.94
N PRO A 50 -14.20 3.98 0.28
CA PRO A 50 -15.55 3.95 -0.26
C PRO A 50 -15.58 3.34 -1.68
N GLY A 51 -16.73 2.77 -2.05
CA GLY A 51 -17.08 2.49 -3.45
C GLY A 51 -16.21 1.43 -4.15
N PRO A 52 -15.79 1.66 -5.42
CA PRO A 52 -15.07 0.68 -6.23
C PRO A 52 -13.76 0.17 -5.62
N ALA A 53 -13.02 1.04 -4.92
CA ALA A 53 -11.75 0.68 -4.30
C ALA A 53 -11.95 -0.38 -3.19
N ALA A 54 -13.01 -0.25 -2.40
CA ALA A 54 -13.36 -1.23 -1.38
C ALA A 54 -13.69 -2.59 -1.99
N ARG A 55 -14.42 -2.62 -3.12
CA ARG A 55 -14.76 -3.87 -3.82
C ARG A 55 -13.51 -4.57 -4.35
N LYS A 56 -12.59 -3.83 -4.97
CA LYS A 56 -11.32 -4.37 -5.48
C LYS A 56 -10.48 -4.94 -4.33
N LEU A 57 -10.36 -4.21 -3.22
CA LEU A 57 -9.60 -4.65 -2.05
C LEU A 57 -10.20 -5.92 -1.42
N LYS A 58 -11.53 -5.99 -1.28
CA LYS A 58 -12.21 -7.23 -0.83
C LYS A 58 -11.93 -8.41 -1.76
N ALA A 59 -11.95 -8.19 -3.07
CA ALA A 59 -11.63 -9.23 -4.04
C ALA A 59 -10.18 -9.72 -3.89
N MET A 60 -9.22 -8.79 -3.70
CA MET A 60 -7.82 -9.13 -3.44
C MET A 60 -7.62 -9.91 -2.14
N LEU A 61 -8.33 -9.56 -1.07
CA LEU A 61 -8.25 -10.29 0.20
C LEU A 61 -8.85 -11.69 0.10
N LYS A 62 -9.93 -11.87 -0.68
CA LYS A 62 -10.59 -13.16 -0.90
C LYS A 62 -9.82 -14.07 -1.86
N ALA A 63 -9.34 -13.51 -2.96
CA ALA A 63 -8.58 -14.19 -4.00
C ALA A 63 -7.33 -13.35 -4.28
N PRO A 64 -6.21 -13.63 -3.58
CA PRO A 64 -4.99 -12.82 -3.68
C PRO A 64 -4.44 -12.69 -5.10
N PHE A 65 -4.28 -11.46 -5.56
CA PHE A 65 -3.62 -11.10 -6.82
C PHE A 65 -2.91 -9.75 -6.68
N THR A 66 -1.95 -9.48 -7.57
CA THR A 66 -1.25 -8.18 -7.60
C THR A 66 -2.07 -7.15 -8.37
N ASN A 67 -2.25 -5.97 -7.79
CA ASN A 67 -2.90 -4.82 -8.43
C ASN A 67 -1.90 -3.66 -8.51
N VAL A 68 -1.62 -3.19 -9.72
CA VAL A 68 -0.62 -2.14 -9.99
C VAL A 68 -1.26 -1.06 -10.84
N TYR A 69 -1.17 0.20 -10.42
CA TYR A 69 -1.71 1.32 -11.17
C TYR A 69 -1.02 2.63 -10.79
N THR A 70 -1.19 3.66 -11.63
CA THR A 70 -0.82 5.02 -11.25
C THR A 70 -2.05 5.85 -10.91
N VAL A 71 -1.91 6.78 -9.97
CA VAL A 71 -2.92 7.76 -9.62
C VAL A 71 -2.27 9.13 -9.51
N GLU A 72 -3.00 10.18 -9.86
CA GLU A 72 -2.57 11.56 -9.61
C GLU A 72 -3.43 12.16 -8.50
N LYS A 73 -2.77 12.76 -7.50
CA LYS A 73 -3.45 13.43 -6.39
C LYS A 73 -2.70 14.70 -6.05
N ASN A 74 -3.40 15.83 -6.10
CA ASN A 74 -2.83 17.17 -5.88
C ASN A 74 -1.59 17.44 -6.76
N GLY A 75 -1.66 17.06 -8.05
CA GLY A 75 -0.56 17.25 -9.01
C GLY A 75 0.64 16.30 -8.82
N VAL A 76 0.57 15.34 -7.89
CA VAL A 76 1.63 14.35 -7.68
C VAL A 76 1.18 13.00 -8.23
N LYS A 77 1.88 12.52 -9.26
CA LYS A 77 1.71 11.17 -9.80
C LYS A 77 2.31 10.16 -8.83
N LYS A 78 1.58 9.08 -8.56
CA LYS A 78 2.01 8.00 -7.67
C LYS A 78 1.86 6.65 -8.35
N LEU A 79 2.82 5.76 -8.15
CA LEU A 79 2.67 4.32 -8.42
C LEU A 79 2.14 3.66 -7.16
N ILE A 80 1.03 2.95 -7.31
CA ILE A 80 0.48 2.07 -6.29
C ILE A 80 0.76 0.62 -6.70
N TYR A 81 1.45 -0.12 -5.83
CA TYR A 81 1.75 -1.53 -6.02
C TYR A 81 1.20 -2.32 -4.83
N GLN A 82 0.09 -3.01 -5.04
CA GLN A 82 -0.55 -3.85 -4.04
C GLN A 82 -0.31 -5.32 -4.39
N THR A 83 0.24 -6.09 -3.46
CA THR A 83 0.58 -7.49 -3.70
C THR A 83 0.37 -8.33 -2.45
N PRO A 84 -0.02 -9.61 -2.59
CA PRO A 84 -0.05 -10.49 -1.42
C PRO A 84 1.34 -10.78 -0.87
N TRP A 85 1.40 -10.94 0.45
CA TRP A 85 2.55 -11.51 1.14
C TRP A 85 2.21 -12.89 1.69
N PHE A 86 3.23 -13.73 1.79
CA PHE A 86 3.08 -15.15 2.09
C PHE A 86 3.94 -15.55 3.29
N LYS A 87 3.45 -16.50 4.08
CA LYS A 87 4.22 -17.18 5.12
C LYS A 87 3.97 -18.68 4.98
N GLY A 88 5.02 -19.46 4.73
CA GLY A 88 4.90 -20.90 4.48
C GLY A 88 4.02 -21.25 3.28
N GLY A 89 4.11 -20.47 2.19
CA GLY A 89 3.32 -20.68 0.97
C GLY A 89 1.83 -20.29 1.07
N ARG A 90 1.38 -19.84 2.24
CA ARG A 90 -0.01 -19.38 2.43
C ARG A 90 -0.08 -17.86 2.40
N PRO A 91 -1.07 -17.27 1.70
CA PRO A 91 -1.26 -15.82 1.73
C PRO A 91 -1.60 -15.40 3.15
N GLN A 92 -1.12 -14.25 3.57
CA GLN A 92 -1.35 -13.72 4.92
C GLN A 92 -1.99 -12.33 4.90
N GLY A 93 -2.14 -11.72 3.73
CA GLY A 93 -2.77 -10.43 3.54
C GLY A 93 -2.12 -9.70 2.38
N LEU A 94 -2.09 -8.37 2.43
CA LEU A 94 -1.57 -7.53 1.35
C LEU A 94 -0.50 -6.57 1.86
N VAL A 95 0.47 -6.29 0.99
CA VAL A 95 1.41 -5.18 1.11
C VAL A 95 1.04 -4.18 0.02
N GLU A 96 0.87 -2.92 0.41
CA GLU A 96 0.74 -1.78 -0.49
C GLU A 96 1.98 -0.91 -0.40
N LEU A 97 2.55 -0.61 -1.57
CA LEU A 97 3.57 0.42 -1.75
C LEU A 97 2.94 1.59 -2.50
N SER A 98 3.21 2.81 -2.02
CA SER A 98 2.85 4.05 -2.70
C SER A 98 4.10 4.91 -2.91
N LEU A 99 4.53 5.00 -4.16
CA LEU A 99 5.73 5.72 -4.58
C LEU A 99 5.33 7.00 -5.31
N GLU A 100 5.88 8.14 -4.91
CA GLU A 100 5.77 9.38 -5.68
C GLU A 100 6.69 9.31 -6.89
N LEU A 101 6.16 9.60 -8.07
CA LEU A 101 6.90 9.57 -9.32
C LEU A 101 7.16 11.00 -9.80
N PRO A 102 8.32 11.26 -10.43
CA PRO A 102 8.49 12.46 -11.23
C PRO A 102 7.47 12.45 -12.39
N GLU A 103 7.16 13.62 -12.94
CA GLU A 103 6.19 13.77 -14.05
C GLU A 103 6.55 12.86 -15.24
N LYS A 104 7.84 12.79 -15.57
CA LYS A 104 8.40 11.98 -16.66
C LYS A 104 9.60 11.17 -16.13
N PRO A 105 9.36 9.99 -15.52
CA PRO A 105 10.46 9.15 -15.07
C PRO A 105 11.25 8.65 -16.29
N PRO A 106 12.60 8.62 -16.22
CA PRO A 106 13.38 8.05 -17.30
C PRO A 106 13.06 6.55 -17.42
N HIS A 107 12.85 6.10 -18.65
CA HIS A 107 12.58 4.69 -18.97
C HIS A 107 13.73 4.13 -19.81
N PHE A 108 14.41 3.12 -19.28
CA PHE A 108 15.53 2.47 -19.96
C PHE A 108 15.15 1.04 -20.31
N MET A 109 15.17 0.70 -21.59
CA MET A 109 15.03 -0.69 -22.05
C MET A 109 16.41 -1.38 -22.00
N ARG A 110 16.51 -2.51 -21.31
CA ARG A 110 17.72 -3.36 -21.26
C ARG A 110 17.34 -4.76 -21.78
N LYS A 111 18.23 -5.38 -22.57
CA LYS A 111 18.08 -6.76 -23.05
C LYS A 111 18.70 -7.74 -22.06
#